data_AF-A0A3D3FB17-F1
#
_entry.id   AF-A0A3D3FB17-F1
#
_cell.length_a   1.000
_cell.length_b   1.000
_cell.length_c   1.000
_cell.angle_alpha   90.00
_cell.angle_beta   90.00
_cell.angle_gamma   90.00
#
_symmetry.space_group_name_H-M   'P 1'
#
loop_
_entity.id
_entity.type
_entity.pdbx_description
1 polymer ?
#
loop_
_entity_poly.entity_id
_entity_poly.type
_entity_poly.pdbx_seq_one_letter_code
_entity_poly.pdbx_strand_id
1 'polypeptide(L)' 'MEKTQKTKSKGIQNFSKALIVPILFLPIVGLLLALSAILSNPTFVPKGSAIYMIGQFLYQTVSAIISNLSILFCVGLA' A
#
# COMPACT_ATOMS: atom_id res chain seq x y z
N MET A 1 5.78 19.14 -35.40
CA MET A 1 5.39 17.87 -34.74
C MET A 1 5.98 17.76 -33.32
N GLU A 2 6.08 18.86 -32.56
CA GLU A 2 6.92 18.93 -31.35
C GLU A 2 6.13 19.00 -30.02
N LYS A 3 4.84 19.40 -30.05
CA LYS A 3 4.02 19.50 -28.83
C LYS A 3 3.57 18.15 -28.26
N THR A 4 3.59 17.08 -29.04
CA THR A 4 3.16 15.73 -28.61
C THR A 4 4.19 15.02 -27.72
N GLN A 5 5.49 15.36 -27.80
CA GLN A 5 6.55 14.72 -27.00
C GLN A 5 6.61 15.29 -25.57
N LYS A 6 6.44 16.61 -25.43
CA LYS A 6 6.41 17.33 -24.13
C LYS A 6 5.29 16.87 -23.20
N THR A 7 4.15 16.41 -23.74
CA THR A 7 3.02 15.97 -22.91
C THR A 7 3.21 14.54 -22.37
N LYS A 8 3.77 13.63 -23.18
CA LYS A 8 4.05 12.24 -22.76
C LYS A 8 5.06 12.17 -21.62
N SER A 9 6.09 13.02 -21.66
CA SER A 9 7.07 13.14 -20.57
C SER A 9 6.45 13.67 -19.26
N LYS A 10 5.47 14.58 -19.32
CA LYS A 10 4.83 15.14 -18.12
C LYS A 10 3.96 14.12 -17.39
N GLY A 11 3.20 13.31 -18.11
CA GLY A 11 2.39 12.23 -17.50
C GLY A 11 3.25 11.19 -16.79
N ILE A 12 4.36 10.76 -17.42
CA ILE A 12 5.32 9.84 -16.79
C ILE A 12 6.04 10.49 -15.61
N GLN A 13 6.40 11.78 -15.68
CA GLN A 13 7.00 12.48 -14.54
C GLN A 13 6.06 12.62 -13.35
N ASN A 14 4.78 12.94 -13.59
CA ASN A 14 3.78 12.98 -12.53
C ASN A 14 3.52 11.58 -11.95
N PHE A 15 3.51 10.55 -12.79
CA PHE A 15 3.44 9.16 -12.35
C PHE A 15 4.62 8.83 -11.41
N SER A 16 5.86 9.04 -11.86
CA SER A 16 7.03 8.77 -11.04
C SER A 16 7.06 9.58 -9.73
N LYS A 17 6.50 10.81 -9.72
CA LYS A 17 6.33 11.61 -8.49
C LYS A 17 5.26 11.05 -7.56
N ALA A 18 4.11 10.62 -8.08
CA ALA A 18 3.05 10.01 -7.29
C ALA A 18 3.48 8.66 -6.69
N LEU A 19 4.44 7.96 -7.30
CA LEU A 19 5.03 6.73 -6.75
C LEU A 19 5.97 6.97 -5.54
N ILE A 20 6.54 8.18 -5.36
CA ILE A 20 7.53 8.43 -4.30
C ILE A 20 6.93 8.18 -2.90
N VAL A 21 5.67 8.60 -2.70
CA VAL A 21 4.97 8.49 -1.42
C VAL A 21 4.70 7.04 -1.04
N PRO A 22 4.07 6.19 -1.88
CA PRO A 22 3.87 4.79 -1.55
C PRO A 22 5.19 4.03 -1.38
N ILE A 23 6.27 4.36 -2.11
CA ILE A 23 7.58 3.71 -1.94
C ILE A 23 8.17 4.00 -0.55
N LEU A 24 8.08 5.24 -0.07
CA LEU A 24 8.55 5.61 1.27
C LEU A 24 7.69 4.99 2.39
N PHE A 25 6.39 4.80 2.13
CA PHE A 25 5.45 4.23 3.11
C PHE A 25 5.43 2.68 3.10
N LEU A 26 5.84 2.06 1.99
CA LEU A 26 5.89 0.62 1.79
C LEU A 26 6.67 -0.13 2.89
N PRO A 27 7.89 0.29 3.32
CA PRO A 27 8.62 -0.40 4.38
C PRO A 27 7.93 -0.30 5.75
N ILE A 28 7.31 0.85 6.07
CA ILE A 28 6.57 1.05 7.31
C ILE A 28 5.35 0.13 7.34
N VAL A 29 4.59 0.09 6.24
CA VAL A 29 3.44 -0.80 6.09
C VAL A 29 3.87 -2.26 6.12
N GLY A 30 4.97 -2.63 5.45
CA GLY A 30 5.50 -3.99 5.44
C GLY A 30 5.94 -4.46 6.83
N LEU A 31 6.60 -3.61 7.61
CA LEU A 31 6.96 -3.89 9.00
C LEU A 31 5.72 -4.03 9.89
N LEU A 32 4.75 -3.12 9.75
CA LEU A 32 3.50 -3.19 10.51
C LEU A 32 2.69 -4.45 10.16
N LEU A 33 2.71 -4.86 8.89
CA LEU A 33 2.07 -6.08 8.39
C LEU A 33 2.75 -7.33 8.94
N ALA A 34 4.10 -7.36 8.92
CA ALA A 34 4.87 -8.46 9.48
C ALA A 34 4.61 -8.60 10.98
N LEU A 35 4.58 -7.48 11.71
CA LEU A 35 4.24 -7.47 13.13
C LEU A 35 2.81 -7.96 13.38
N SER A 36 1.85 -7.52 12.55
CA SER A 36 0.45 -7.96 12.62
C SER A 36 0.29 -9.45 12.32
N ALA A 37 1.07 -10.00 11.39
CA ALA A 37 1.09 -11.43 11.07
C ALA A 37 1.66 -12.25 12.24
N ILE A 38 2.73 -11.77 12.88
CA ILE A 38 3.29 -12.39 14.10
C ILE A 38 2.26 -12.35 15.25
N LEU A 39 1.57 -11.22 15.44
CA LEU A 39 0.54 -11.06 16.46
C LEU A 39 -0.72 -11.89 16.18
N SER A 40 -1.01 -12.17 14.91
CA SER A 40 -2.09 -13.06 14.48
C SER A 40 -1.67 -14.52 14.42
N ASN A 41 -0.47 -14.88 14.91
CA ASN A 41 -0.11 -16.29 14.98
C ASN A 41 -0.81 -16.97 16.17
N PRO A 42 -1.55 -18.08 15.94
CA PRO A 42 -2.25 -18.81 16.98
C PRO A 42 -1.32 -19.47 18.00
N THR A 43 -0.01 -19.48 17.74
CA THR A 43 1.05 -19.94 18.64
C THR A 43 1.36 -18.95 19.76
N PHE A 44 1.13 -17.64 19.54
CA PHE A 44 1.43 -16.58 20.52
C PHE A 44 0.19 -15.88 21.06
N VAL A 45 -0.91 -15.87 20.30
CA VAL A 45 -2.18 -15.25 20.68
C VAL A 45 -3.32 -16.28 20.60
N PRO A 46 -4.19 -16.38 21.63
CA PRO A 46 -5.32 -17.30 21.62
C PRO A 46 -6.24 -17.06 20.41
N LYS A 47 -6.61 -18.14 19.71
CA LYS A 47 -7.59 -18.12 18.62
C LYS A 47 -8.92 -17.56 19.14
N GLY A 48 -9.24 -16.31 18.78
CA GLY A 48 -10.46 -15.61 19.22
C GLY A 48 -10.22 -14.33 20.04
N SER A 49 -8.98 -14.00 20.39
CA SER A 49 -8.69 -12.70 21.02
C SER A 49 -8.89 -11.55 20.04
N ALA A 50 -9.40 -10.40 20.52
CA ALA A 50 -9.60 -9.19 19.72
C ALA A 50 -8.34 -8.78 18.94
N ILE A 51 -7.15 -9.04 19.50
CA ILE A 51 -5.86 -8.75 18.87
C ILE A 51 -5.61 -9.58 17.60
N TYR A 52 -6.12 -10.81 17.53
CA TYR A 52 -6.07 -11.67 16.34
C TYR A 52 -6.98 -11.12 15.24
N MET A 53 -8.22 -10.72 15.58
CA MET A 53 -9.12 -10.08 14.62
C MET A 53 -8.55 -8.77 14.08
N ILE A 54 -7.95 -7.94 14.93
CA ILE A 54 -7.31 -6.69 14.51
C ILE A 54 -6.15 -6.96 13.55
N GLY A 55 -5.24 -7.87 13.88
CA GLY A 55 -4.11 -8.20 13.01
C GLY A 55 -4.56 -8.79 11.66
N GLN A 56 -5.60 -9.63 11.65
CA GLN A 56 -6.20 -10.16 10.42
C GLN A 56 -6.88 -9.05 9.59
N PHE A 57 -7.55 -8.10 10.25
CA PHE A 57 -8.24 -6.99 9.60
C PHE A 57 -7.24 -6.01 8.95
N LEU A 58 -6.14 -5.67 9.65
CA LEU A 58 -5.07 -4.88 9.07
C LEU A 58 -4.45 -5.59 7.86
N TYR A 59 -4.20 -6.90 7.98
CA TYR A 59 -3.64 -7.69 6.88
C TYR A 59 -4.52 -7.62 5.62
N GLN A 60 -5.82 -7.87 5.79
CA GLN A 60 -6.78 -7.82 4.68
C GLN A 60 -6.93 -6.41 4.10
N THR A 61 -6.96 -5.38 4.95
CA THR A 61 -7.08 -3.98 4.51
C THR A 61 -5.89 -3.58 3.65
N VAL A 62 -4.67 -3.83 4.12
CA VAL A 62 -3.44 -3.51 3.37
C VAL A 62 -3.38 -4.31 2.07
N SER A 63 -3.73 -5.60 2.09
CA SER A 63 -3.77 -6.43 0.90
C SER A 63 -4.78 -5.92 -0.15
N ALA A 64 -5.96 -5.45 0.29
CA ALA A 64 -6.96 -4.85 -0.57
C ALA A 64 -6.48 -3.51 -1.18
N ILE A 65 -5.76 -2.69 -0.41
CA ILE A 65 -5.16 -1.44 -0.90
C ILE A 65 -4.10 -1.75 -1.97
N ILE A 66 -3.24 -2.74 -1.74
CA ILE A 66 -2.22 -3.17 -2.70
C ILE A 66 -2.88 -3.71 -3.98
N SER A 67 -3.93 -4.53 -3.85
CA SER A 67 -4.68 -5.06 -5.01
C SER A 67 -5.37 -3.96 -5.84
N ASN A 68 -5.69 -2.83 -5.22
CA ASN A 68 -6.34 -1.68 -5.87
C ASN A 68 -5.39 -0.46 -5.99
N LEU A 69 -4.08 -0.70 -6.06
CA LEU A 69 -3.05 0.35 -6.13
C LEU A 69 -3.29 1.36 -7.25
N SER A 70 -3.91 0.95 -8.36
CA SER A 70 -4.28 1.83 -9.47
C SER A 70 -5.19 3.00 -9.06
N ILE A 71 -6.10 2.77 -8.11
CA ILE A 71 -7.00 3.81 -7.58
C ILE A 71 -6.23 4.76 -6.68
N LEU A 72 -5.37 4.21 -5.82
CA LEU A 72 -4.50 5.00 -4.94
C LEU A 72 -3.54 5.89 -5.75
N PHE A 73 -3.08 5.35 -6.87
CA PHE A 73 -2.29 6.07 -7.84
C PHE A 73 -3.08 7.18 -8.55
N CYS A 74 -4.33 6.90 -8.93
CA CYS A 74 -5.22 7.89 -9.54
C CYS A 74 -5.50 9.07 -8.61
N VAL A 75 -5.69 8.82 -7.31
CA VAL A 75 -5.91 9.88 -6.31
C VAL A 75 -4.63 10.69 -6.07
N GLY A 76 -3.45 10.05 -6.13
CA GLY A 76 -2.17 10.76 -6.01
C GLY A 76 -1.73 11.54 -7.25
N LEU A 77 -2.36 11.27 -8.40
CA LEU A 77 -2.16 12.00 -9.67
C LEU A 77 -3.11 13.18 -9.87
N ALA A 78 -4.29 13.12 -9.26
CA ALA A 78 -5.34 14.15 -9.32
C ALA A 78 -4.94 15.41 -8.55
#